data_AF-A0AAV7TQL7-F1
#
_entry.id   AF-A0AAV7TQL7-F1
#
_cell.length_a   1.000
_cell.length_b   1.000
_cell.length_c   1.000
_cell.angle_alpha   90.00
_cell.angle_beta   90.00
_cell.angle_gamma   90.00
#
_symmetry.space_group_name_H-M   'P 1'
#
loop_
_entity.id
_entity.type
_entity.pdbx_description
1 polymer ?
#
loop_
_entity_poly.entity_id
_entity_poly.type
_entity_poly.pdbx_seq_one_letter_code
_entity_poly.pdbx_strand_id
1 'polypeptide(L)'
;MWKECGVTYKFTTPYHPQTNGLLESFNKTLKGMIMGLPEKRRRRWDILLPCLLFAYREVPQKGVGFSPFELLFGHPVRGPLTLVKECWEQPLKAPKQDIVDYVLGLRSRMAEYMKKASKNLQASQELQKQWHDQKAVLVQYQPGQKVWVLEPVAPRALQDKWSGPHTIVEKKGEVTYLVDLGTARSPLRVLHVNRLRPYYDRSDLTLLMATDEGQEEDSDPLPDLFSSTEQDALVEGVVLADCLTAEQKDHCLIS
;
A
#
# COMPACT_ATOMS: atom_id res chain seq x y z
N MET A 1 -0.42 -32.80 -6.58
CA MET A 1 -0.25 -31.67 -7.51
C MET A 1 0.76 -30.62 -7.04
N TRP A 2 0.51 -29.70 -6.10
CA TRP A 2 1.49 -28.64 -5.74
C TRP A 2 2.83 -29.16 -5.19
N LYS A 3 2.79 -30.23 -4.38
CA LYS A 3 3.98 -30.90 -3.86
C LYS A 3 4.81 -31.61 -4.94
N GLU A 4 4.17 -32.05 -6.03
CA GLU A 4 4.87 -32.67 -7.16
C GLU A 4 5.62 -31.64 -8.01
N CYS A 5 5.16 -30.39 -8.04
CA CYS A 5 5.83 -29.30 -8.75
C CYS A 5 6.95 -28.61 -7.93
N GLY A 6 7.30 -29.13 -6.75
CA GLY A 6 8.30 -28.52 -5.86
C GLY A 6 7.89 -27.16 -5.26
N VAL A 7 6.59 -26.84 -5.25
CA VAL A 7 6.08 -25.55 -4.74
C VAL A 7 5.81 -25.65 -3.25
N THR A 8 6.42 -24.75 -2.47
CA THR A 8 6.15 -24.61 -1.03
C THR A 8 5.02 -23.60 -0.79
N TYR A 9 4.01 -24.01 -0.02
CA TYR A 9 2.89 -23.14 0.33
C TYR A 9 3.18 -22.40 1.64
N LYS A 10 3.00 -21.07 1.64
CA LYS A 10 3.13 -20.23 2.83
C LYS A 10 1.79 -19.54 3.11
N PHE A 11 1.23 -19.76 4.30
CA PHE A 11 0.01 -19.10 4.75
C PHE A 11 0.36 -17.77 5.43
N THR A 12 -0.42 -16.72 5.15
CA THR A 12 -0.41 -15.48 5.92
C THR A 12 -1.42 -15.57 7.07
N THR A 13 -1.29 -14.71 8.07
CA THR A 13 -2.29 -14.65 9.15
C THR A 13 -3.66 -14.22 8.59
N PRO A 14 -4.76 -14.79 9.11
CA PRO A 14 -6.10 -14.51 8.59
C PRO A 14 -6.47 -13.04 8.81
N TYR A 15 -7.05 -12.42 7.78
CA TYR A 15 -7.46 -11.01 7.75
C TYR A 15 -6.30 -10.02 8.03
N HIS A 16 -5.10 -10.35 7.59
CA HIS A 16 -3.95 -9.45 7.65
C HIS A 16 -3.46 -9.10 6.23
N PRO A 17 -4.20 -8.21 5.52
CA PRO A 17 -3.92 -7.83 4.13
C PRO A 17 -2.51 -7.25 3.94
N GLN A 18 -1.99 -6.62 4.99
CA GLN A 18 -0.66 -5.99 5.03
C GLN A 18 0.48 -6.95 4.67
N THR A 19 0.37 -8.26 4.98
CA THR A 19 1.39 -9.25 4.58
C THR A 19 1.45 -9.48 3.06
N ASN A 20 0.35 -9.23 2.34
CA ASN A 20 0.27 -9.39 0.89
C ASN A 20 0.15 -8.04 0.17
N GLY A 21 0.73 -6.99 0.74
CA GLY A 21 0.60 -5.61 0.25
C GLY A 21 1.04 -5.41 -1.20
N LEU A 22 2.00 -6.20 -1.71
CA LEU A 22 2.43 -6.12 -3.11
C LEU A 22 1.31 -6.55 -4.08
N LEU A 23 0.63 -7.66 -3.80
CA LEU A 23 -0.48 -8.12 -4.62
C LEU A 23 -1.67 -7.16 -4.51
N GLU A 24 -1.92 -6.63 -3.33
CA GLU A 24 -2.99 -5.66 -3.11
C GLU A 24 -2.73 -4.34 -3.84
N SER A 25 -1.48 -3.87 -3.83
CA SER A 25 -1.04 -2.71 -4.61
C SER A 25 -1.25 -2.96 -6.10
N PHE A 26 -0.85 -4.12 -6.62
CA PHE A 26 -1.10 -4.52 -8.00
C PHE A 26 -2.60 -4.51 -8.33
N ASN A 27 -3.42 -5.15 -7.50
CA ASN A 27 -4.87 -5.22 -7.69
C ASN A 27 -5.52 -3.84 -7.64
N LYS A 28 -5.05 -2.95 -6.77
CA LYS A 28 -5.49 -1.56 -6.71
C LYS A 28 -5.18 -0.82 -7.99
N THR A 29 -3.95 -0.94 -8.50
CA THR A 29 -3.54 -0.32 -9.77
C THR A 29 -4.36 -0.86 -10.94
N LEU A 30 -4.53 -2.18 -11.04
CA LEU A 30 -5.29 -2.82 -12.11
C LEU A 30 -6.76 -2.38 -12.10
N LYS A 31 -7.40 -2.34 -10.92
CA LYS A 31 -8.75 -1.80 -10.77
C LYS A 31 -8.82 -0.35 -11.20
N GLY A 32 -7.84 0.48 -10.83
CA GLY A 32 -7.75 1.87 -11.26
C GLY A 32 -7.68 2.01 -12.79
N MET A 33 -6.85 1.19 -13.45
CA MET A 33 -6.75 1.15 -14.91
C MET A 33 -8.08 0.77 -15.57
N ILE A 34 -8.79 -0.24 -15.03
CA ILE A 34 -10.11 -0.65 -15.53
C ILE A 34 -11.15 0.46 -15.32
N MET A 35 -11.15 1.11 -14.16
CA MET A 35 -12.08 2.21 -13.86
C MET A 35 -11.83 3.44 -14.74
N GLY A 36 -10.58 3.69 -15.16
CA GLY A 36 -10.26 4.74 -16.12
C GLY A 36 -10.76 4.49 -17.55
N LEU A 37 -11.20 3.27 -17.88
CA LEU A 37 -11.77 2.99 -19.19
C LEU A 37 -13.16 3.61 -19.35
N PRO A 38 -13.51 4.11 -20.56
CA PRO A 38 -14.88 4.52 -20.88
C PRO A 38 -15.87 3.38 -20.65
N GLU A 39 -17.10 3.68 -20.26
CA GLU A 39 -18.09 2.67 -19.84
C GLU A 39 -18.27 1.52 -20.86
N LYS A 40 -18.37 1.86 -22.15
CA LYS A 40 -18.48 0.89 -23.25
C LYS A 40 -17.33 -0.11 -23.28
N ARG A 41 -16.10 0.34 -22.95
CA ARG A 41 -14.90 -0.49 -22.88
C ARG A 41 -14.76 -1.20 -21.53
N ARG A 42 -15.18 -0.57 -20.43
CA ARG A 42 -15.17 -1.15 -19.08
C ARG A 42 -16.01 -2.43 -18.98
N ARG A 43 -17.15 -2.50 -19.69
CA ARG A 43 -17.96 -3.73 -19.76
C ARG A 43 -17.24 -4.92 -20.39
N ARG A 44 -16.18 -4.66 -21.18
CA ARG A 44 -15.34 -5.66 -21.87
C ARG A 44 -13.92 -5.69 -21.30
N TRP A 45 -13.79 -5.46 -19.99
CA TRP A 45 -12.49 -5.38 -19.30
C TRP A 45 -11.68 -6.67 -19.41
N ASP A 46 -12.34 -7.81 -19.51
CA ASP A 46 -11.77 -9.15 -19.69
C ASP A 46 -10.99 -9.25 -21.02
N ILE A 47 -11.57 -8.72 -22.10
CA ILE A 47 -10.93 -8.68 -23.43
C ILE A 47 -9.77 -7.69 -23.45
N LEU A 48 -9.88 -6.60 -22.69
CA LEU A 48 -8.84 -5.56 -22.60
C LEU A 48 -7.75 -5.89 -21.58
N LEU A 49 -7.93 -6.95 -20.79
CA LEU A 49 -7.00 -7.32 -19.73
C LEU A 49 -5.56 -7.53 -20.23
N PRO A 50 -5.30 -8.20 -21.37
CA PRO A 50 -3.93 -8.32 -21.90
C PRO A 50 -3.30 -6.97 -22.20
N CYS A 51 -4.05 -6.01 -22.74
CA CYS A 51 -3.58 -4.66 -23.03
C CYS A 51 -3.26 -3.88 -21.75
N LEU A 52 -4.13 -3.97 -20.74
CA LEU A 52 -3.90 -3.33 -19.44
C LEU A 52 -2.68 -3.92 -18.73
N LEU A 53 -2.52 -5.24 -18.76
CA LEU A 53 -1.36 -5.90 -18.19
C LEU A 53 -0.07 -5.56 -18.95
N PHE A 54 -0.13 -5.36 -20.26
CA PHE A 54 1.01 -4.86 -21.04
C PHE A 54 1.39 -3.45 -20.59
N ALA A 55 0.43 -2.53 -20.52
CA ALA A 55 0.66 -1.16 -20.04
C ALA A 55 1.26 -1.14 -18.63
N TYR A 56 0.78 -2.00 -17.73
CA TYR A 56 1.35 -2.14 -16.40
C TYR A 56 2.81 -2.63 -16.40
N ARG A 57 3.16 -3.57 -17.30
CA ARG A 57 4.51 -4.13 -17.40
C ARG A 57 5.51 -3.19 -18.08
N GLU A 58 5.03 -2.24 -18.87
CA GLU A 58 5.83 -1.23 -19.56
C GLU A 58 6.21 -0.06 -18.65
N VAL A 59 5.35 0.31 -17.70
CA VAL A 59 5.57 1.50 -16.86
C VAL A 59 6.52 1.19 -15.69
N PRO A 60 7.53 2.04 -15.42
CA PRO A 60 8.42 1.88 -14.28
C PRO A 60 7.70 2.13 -12.95
N GLN A 61 7.97 1.28 -11.97
CA GLN A 61 7.35 1.39 -10.64
C GLN A 61 8.16 2.32 -9.74
N LYS A 62 7.50 3.26 -9.06
CA LYS A 62 8.17 4.29 -8.22
C LYS A 62 9.19 3.73 -7.21
N GLY A 63 8.86 2.62 -6.54
CA GLY A 63 9.76 2.03 -5.52
C GLY A 63 10.96 1.29 -6.11
N VAL A 64 10.82 0.70 -7.30
CA VAL A 64 11.89 -0.11 -7.92
C VAL A 64 12.69 0.70 -8.94
N GLY A 65 12.06 1.72 -9.55
CA GLY A 65 12.63 2.58 -10.58
C GLY A 65 12.68 1.96 -11.98
N PHE A 66 12.28 0.69 -12.12
CA PHE A 66 12.27 -0.05 -13.38
C PHE A 66 10.89 -0.64 -13.66
N SER A 67 10.61 -0.90 -14.94
CA SER A 67 9.42 -1.62 -15.35
C SER A 67 9.57 -3.12 -15.08
N PRO A 68 8.50 -3.85 -14.77
CA PRO A 68 8.56 -5.31 -14.59
C PRO A 68 9.15 -6.04 -15.82
N PHE A 69 8.90 -5.51 -17.02
CA PHE A 69 9.44 -6.08 -18.24
C PHE A 69 10.97 -5.90 -18.35
N GLU A 70 11.49 -4.72 -18.03
CA GLU A 70 12.94 -4.46 -18.05
C GLU A 70 13.69 -5.38 -17.08
N LEU A 71 13.12 -5.63 -15.91
CA LEU A 71 13.72 -6.53 -14.91
C LEU A 71 13.73 -7.99 -15.38
N LEU A 72 12.73 -8.40 -16.16
CA LEU A 72 12.61 -9.77 -16.66
C LEU A 72 13.47 -10.02 -17.90
N PHE A 73 13.50 -9.06 -18.84
CA PHE A 73 14.12 -9.24 -20.15
C PHE A 73 15.42 -8.46 -20.33
N GLY A 74 15.82 -7.61 -19.38
CA GLY A 74 17.08 -6.87 -19.45
C GLY A 74 17.14 -5.83 -20.57
N HIS A 75 15.99 -5.39 -21.09
CA HIS A 75 15.87 -4.30 -22.06
C HIS A 75 14.49 -3.62 -21.95
N PRO A 76 14.36 -2.36 -22.39
CA PRO A 76 13.08 -1.65 -22.38
C PRO A 76 12.07 -2.30 -23.33
N VAL A 77 10.79 -2.15 -23.01
CA VAL A 77 9.68 -2.56 -23.88
C VAL A 77 9.71 -1.73 -25.17
N ARG A 78 9.54 -2.40 -26.31
CA ARG A 78 9.20 -1.72 -27.57
C ARG A 78 7.70 -1.47 -27.61
N GLY A 79 7.27 -0.45 -26.90
CA GLY A 79 5.87 -0.06 -26.82
C GLY A 79 5.41 0.71 -28.06
N PRO A 80 4.11 0.99 -28.20
CA PRO A 80 3.56 1.77 -29.33
C PRO A 80 4.26 3.13 -29.50
N LEU A 81 4.56 3.82 -28.40
CA LEU A 81 5.27 5.11 -28.42
C LEU A 81 6.71 4.97 -28.93
N THR A 82 7.42 3.92 -28.51
CA THR A 82 8.77 3.62 -28.99
C THR A 82 8.77 3.35 -30.49
N LEU A 83 7.81 2.56 -30.99
CA LEU A 83 7.67 2.27 -32.42
C LEU A 83 7.37 3.53 -33.23
N VAL A 84 6.46 4.36 -32.73
CA VAL A 84 6.12 5.64 -33.36
C VAL A 84 7.33 6.57 -33.41
N LYS A 85 8.14 6.62 -32.34
CA LYS A 85 9.41 7.34 -32.31
C LYS A 85 10.41 6.80 -33.33
N GLU A 86 10.60 5.48 -33.39
CA GLU A 86 11.50 4.82 -34.36
C GLU A 86 11.08 5.09 -35.82
N CYS A 87 9.77 5.14 -36.10
CA CYS A 87 9.25 5.51 -37.42
C CYS A 87 9.56 6.97 -37.80
N TRP A 88 9.50 7.89 -36.84
CA TRP A 88 9.82 9.31 -37.07
C TRP A 88 11.32 9.58 -37.18
N GLU A 89 12.15 8.87 -36.41
CA GLU A 89 13.60 9.12 -36.32
C GLU A 89 14.43 8.35 -37.37
N GLN A 90 13.78 7.68 -38.33
CA GLN A 90 14.34 6.65 -39.23
C GLN A 90 14.80 5.41 -38.44
N PRO A 91 14.71 4.19 -39.01
CA PRO A 91 15.06 2.98 -38.26
C PRO A 91 16.55 3.02 -37.90
N LEU A 92 16.83 3.17 -36.60
CA LEU A 92 18.14 2.88 -36.03
C LEU A 92 18.49 1.46 -36.45
N LYS A 93 19.43 1.31 -37.40
CA LYS A 93 19.94 0.00 -37.81
C LYS A 93 20.46 -0.66 -36.55
N ALA A 94 19.79 -1.74 -36.11
CA ALA A 94 20.32 -2.57 -35.05
C ALA A 94 21.73 -3.00 -35.47
N PRO A 95 22.75 -2.82 -34.62
CA PRO A 95 24.09 -3.27 -34.95
C PRO A 95 24.01 -4.77 -35.25
N LYS A 96 24.71 -5.21 -36.32
CA LYS A 96 24.92 -6.64 -36.58
C LYS A 96 25.80 -7.16 -35.46
N GLN A 97 25.18 -7.56 -34.35
CA GLN A 97 25.87 -7.99 -33.16
C GLN A 97 25.92 -9.51 -33.16
N ASP A 98 27.09 -10.07 -32.83
CA ASP A 98 27.22 -11.50 -32.65
C ASP A 98 26.35 -11.97 -31.47
N ILE A 99 25.83 -13.19 -31.56
CA ILE A 99 24.91 -13.75 -30.57
C ILE A 99 25.61 -13.87 -29.21
N VAL A 100 26.90 -14.26 -29.22
CA VAL A 100 27.70 -14.43 -28.00
C VAL A 100 27.86 -13.09 -27.28
N ASP A 101 28.22 -12.03 -28.01
CA ASP A 101 28.36 -10.68 -27.48
C ASP A 101 27.02 -10.15 -26.93
N TYR A 102 25.92 -10.43 -27.61
CA TYR A 102 24.59 -10.06 -27.13
C TYR A 102 24.25 -10.75 -25.80
N VAL A 103 24.48 -12.06 -25.68
CA VAL A 103 24.18 -12.83 -24.46
C VAL A 103 25.05 -12.36 -23.30
N LEU A 104 26.35 -12.14 -23.52
CA LEU A 104 27.25 -11.60 -22.50
C LEU A 104 26.83 -10.19 -22.07
N GLY A 105 26.48 -9.33 -23.02
CA GLY A 105 25.98 -7.98 -22.73
C GLY A 105 24.62 -7.99 -22.02
N LEU A 106 23.75 -8.95 -22.33
CA LEU A 106 22.46 -9.13 -21.65
C LEU A 106 22.66 -9.53 -20.18
N ARG A 107 23.53 -10.52 -19.92
CA ARG A 107 23.84 -10.96 -18.55
C ARG A 107 24.39 -9.80 -17.71
N SER A 108 25.31 -9.03 -18.25
CA SER A 108 25.89 -7.87 -17.58
C SER A 108 24.83 -6.80 -17.28
N ARG A 109 23.97 -6.48 -18.26
CA ARG A 109 22.85 -5.53 -18.06
C ARG A 109 21.85 -6.02 -17.02
N MET A 110 21.46 -7.29 -17.05
CA MET A 110 20.56 -7.86 -16.05
C MET A 110 21.15 -7.79 -14.64
N ALA A 111 22.45 -8.08 -14.49
CA ALA A 111 23.13 -7.93 -13.20
C ALA A 111 23.12 -6.48 -12.71
N GLU A 112 23.33 -5.53 -13.62
CA GLU A 112 23.26 -4.10 -13.31
C GLU A 112 21.84 -3.65 -12.91
N TYR A 113 20.82 -4.08 -13.67
CA TYR A 113 19.42 -3.81 -13.36
C TYR A 113 19.04 -4.36 -11.99
N MET A 114 19.36 -5.62 -11.69
CA MET A 114 19.11 -6.22 -10.38
C MET A 114 19.80 -5.44 -9.26
N LYS A 115 21.06 -5.03 -9.46
CA LYS A 115 21.80 -4.24 -8.47
C LYS A 115 21.13 -2.89 -8.20
N LYS A 116 20.76 -2.15 -9.26
CA LYS A 116 20.08 -0.85 -9.13
C LYS A 116 18.69 -1.00 -8.53
N ALA A 117 17.90 -1.96 -9.01
CA ALA A 117 16.55 -2.25 -8.51
C ALA A 117 16.57 -2.63 -7.03
N SER A 118 17.52 -3.47 -6.60
CA SER A 118 17.69 -3.84 -5.20
C SER A 118 18.01 -2.63 -4.33
N LYS A 119 18.90 -1.75 -4.79
CA LYS A 119 19.25 -0.52 -4.06
C LYS A 119 18.06 0.43 -3.93
N ASN A 120 17.33 0.65 -5.02
CA ASN A 120 16.14 1.50 -5.03
C ASN A 120 15.05 0.93 -4.10
N LEU A 121 14.84 -0.39 -4.16
CA LEU A 121 13.87 -1.07 -3.32
C LEU A 121 14.22 -0.95 -1.84
N GLN A 122 15.50 -1.12 -1.48
CA GLN A 122 15.99 -0.92 -0.11
C GLN A 122 15.73 0.51 0.39
N ALA A 123 16.13 1.52 -0.39
CA ALA A 123 15.90 2.91 -0.03
C ALA A 123 14.39 3.23 0.12
N SER A 124 13.56 2.70 -0.78
CA SER A 124 12.10 2.86 -0.68
C SER A 124 11.53 2.15 0.56
N GLN A 125 12.04 0.97 0.91
CA GLN A 125 11.62 0.24 2.10
C GLN A 125 12.04 0.95 3.38
N GLU A 126 13.25 1.53 3.41
CA GLU A 126 13.75 2.31 4.55
C GLU A 126 12.88 3.55 4.80
N LEU A 127 12.54 4.31 3.75
CA LEU A 127 11.64 5.46 3.87
C LEU A 127 10.23 5.03 4.34
N GLN A 128 9.69 3.95 3.79
CA GLN A 128 8.40 3.40 4.22
C GLN A 128 8.44 2.96 5.68
N LYS A 129 9.54 2.34 6.11
CA LYS A 129 9.74 1.94 7.50
C LYS A 129 9.81 3.15 8.42
N GLN A 130 10.57 4.18 8.07
CA GLN A 130 10.65 5.42 8.86
C GLN A 130 9.27 6.06 9.07
N TRP A 131 8.47 6.18 8.01
CA TRP A 131 7.11 6.72 8.12
C TRP A 131 6.15 5.82 8.91
N HIS A 132 6.33 4.50 8.81
CA HIS A 132 5.55 3.56 9.59
C HIS A 132 5.91 3.66 11.08
N ASP A 133 7.20 3.65 11.41
CA ASP A 133 7.72 3.67 12.77
C ASP A 133 7.38 4.97 13.51
N GLN A 134 7.30 6.11 12.80
CA GLN A 134 6.81 7.39 13.38
C GLN A 134 5.40 7.29 13.98
N LYS A 135 4.55 6.41 13.43
CA LYS A 135 3.16 6.22 13.89
C LYS A 135 2.97 4.92 14.66
N ALA A 136 4.01 4.10 14.78
CA ALA A 136 3.92 2.78 15.37
C ALA A 136 3.98 2.87 16.90
N VAL A 137 2.87 2.55 17.56
CA VAL A 137 2.86 2.35 19.01
C VAL A 137 3.23 0.89 19.29
N LEU A 138 4.30 0.72 20.06
CA LEU A 138 4.80 -0.61 20.42
C LEU A 138 3.96 -1.18 21.56
N VAL A 139 2.92 -1.94 21.22
CA VAL A 139 2.09 -2.63 22.20
C VAL A 139 2.61 -4.06 22.39
N GLN A 140 3.06 -4.39 23.60
CA GLN A 140 3.48 -5.73 23.97
C GLN A 140 2.52 -6.32 24.98
N TYR A 141 2.24 -7.61 24.82
CA TYR A 141 1.39 -8.36 25.74
C TYR A 141 2.14 -9.55 26.32
N GLN A 142 1.80 -9.91 27.55
CA GLN A 142 2.33 -11.09 28.21
C GLN A 142 1.34 -12.27 28.13
N PRO A 143 1.83 -13.52 28.07
CA PRO A 143 0.98 -14.70 28.25
C PRO A 143 0.16 -14.61 29.54
N GLY A 144 -1.14 -14.90 29.45
CA GLY A 144 -2.11 -14.80 30.55
C GLY A 144 -2.87 -13.47 30.63
N GLN A 145 -2.47 -12.44 29.87
CA GLN A 145 -3.15 -11.15 29.87
C GLN A 145 -4.49 -11.21 29.10
N LYS A 146 -5.50 -10.50 29.62
CA LYS A 146 -6.80 -10.34 28.98
C LYS A 146 -6.75 -9.23 27.93
N VAL A 147 -7.35 -9.49 26.77
CA VAL A 147 -7.39 -8.58 25.63
C VAL A 147 -8.76 -8.62 24.93
N TRP A 148 -9.09 -7.50 24.30
CA TRP A 148 -10.17 -7.41 23.32
C TRP A 148 -9.64 -7.82 21.95
N VAL A 149 -10.43 -8.58 21.19
CA VAL A 149 -10.11 -9.05 19.84
C VAL A 149 -11.05 -8.41 18.83
N LEU A 150 -10.48 -7.81 17.78
CA LEU A 150 -11.23 -7.26 16.66
C LEU A 150 -11.74 -8.39 15.75
N GLU A 151 -13.06 -8.50 15.65
CA GLU A 151 -13.76 -9.33 14.66
C GLU A 151 -13.90 -8.57 13.33
N PRO A 152 -13.48 -9.16 12.20
CA PRO A 152 -13.45 -8.48 10.91
C PRO A 152 -14.86 -8.25 10.32
N VAL A 153 -15.84 -9.04 10.75
CA VAL A 153 -17.24 -8.95 10.30
C VAL A 153 -18.10 -8.81 11.55
N ALA A 154 -18.84 -7.71 11.66
CA ALA A 154 -19.81 -7.54 12.73
C ALA A 154 -20.92 -8.59 12.56
N PRO A 155 -21.32 -9.32 13.62
CA PRO A 155 -22.35 -10.36 13.49
C PRO A 155 -23.72 -9.78 13.09
N ARG A 156 -24.02 -8.55 13.53
CA ARG A 156 -25.25 -7.80 13.24
C ARG A 156 -24.98 -6.31 13.09
N ALA A 157 -25.91 -5.58 12.47
CA ALA A 157 -25.89 -4.12 12.43
C ALA A 157 -25.89 -3.55 13.87
N LEU A 158 -25.08 -2.51 14.11
CA LEU A 158 -24.92 -1.83 15.40
C LEU A 158 -24.27 -2.64 16.54
N GLN A 159 -23.71 -3.83 16.27
CA GLN A 159 -22.86 -4.50 17.26
C GLN A 159 -21.42 -4.00 17.21
N ASP A 160 -20.77 -3.98 18.38
CA ASP A 160 -19.35 -3.68 18.46
C ASP A 160 -18.54 -4.75 17.73
N LYS A 161 -17.48 -4.31 17.06
CA LYS A 161 -16.54 -5.18 16.34
C LYS A 161 -15.51 -5.79 17.30
N TRP A 162 -15.36 -5.25 18.50
CA TRP A 162 -14.47 -5.78 19.51
C TRP A 162 -15.18 -6.82 20.38
N SER A 163 -14.60 -8.01 20.48
CA SER A 163 -15.09 -9.11 21.32
C SER A 163 -14.11 -9.38 22.45
N GLY A 164 -14.60 -9.72 23.63
CA GLY A 164 -13.74 -9.97 24.79
C GLY A 164 -14.52 -10.13 26.09
N PRO A 165 -13.84 -10.41 27.20
CA PRO A 165 -12.37 -10.56 27.33
C PRO A 165 -11.86 -11.94 26.89
N HIS A 166 -10.76 -11.96 26.13
CA HIS A 166 -10.06 -13.17 25.68
C HIS A 166 -8.65 -13.23 26.26
N THR A 167 -8.06 -14.42 26.41
CA THR A 167 -6.75 -14.57 27.06
C THR A 167 -5.65 -14.91 26.06
N ILE A 168 -4.50 -14.25 26.20
CA ILE A 168 -3.31 -14.58 25.42
C ILE A 168 -2.66 -15.85 25.98
N VAL A 169 -2.45 -16.84 25.13
CA VAL A 169 -1.82 -18.11 25.51
C VAL A 169 -0.32 -18.05 25.33
N GLU A 170 0.14 -17.57 24.18
CA GLU A 170 1.55 -17.60 23.82
C GLU A 170 1.89 -16.49 22.81
N LYS A 171 3.12 -15.98 22.87
CA LYS A 171 3.69 -15.09 21.85
C LYS A 171 4.40 -15.94 20.77
N LYS A 172 3.85 -15.98 19.55
CA LYS A 172 4.44 -16.75 18.43
C LYS A 172 5.47 -15.98 17.63
N GLY A 173 5.46 -14.66 17.70
CA GLY A 173 6.43 -13.78 17.05
C GLY A 173 6.41 -12.39 17.66
N GLU A 174 7.21 -11.46 17.13
CA GLU A 174 7.32 -10.11 17.70
C GLU A 174 5.96 -9.38 17.78
N VAL A 175 5.14 -9.52 16.74
CA VAL A 175 3.85 -8.84 16.56
C VAL A 175 2.65 -9.79 16.48
N THR A 176 2.86 -11.09 16.72
CA THR A 176 1.85 -12.13 16.52
C THR A 176 1.66 -12.97 17.78
N TYR A 177 0.41 -13.08 18.23
CA TYR A 177 0.03 -13.74 19.47
C TYR A 177 -1.00 -14.85 19.22
N LEU A 178 -0.92 -15.92 20.01
CA LEU A 178 -1.92 -16.97 20.08
C LEU A 178 -2.93 -16.59 21.18
N VAL A 179 -4.19 -16.44 20.81
CA VAL A 179 -5.27 -16.01 21.70
C VAL A 179 -6.31 -17.11 21.80
N ASP A 180 -6.75 -17.39 23.03
CA ASP A 180 -7.89 -18.25 23.32
C ASP A 180 -9.18 -17.43 23.33
N LEU A 181 -10.07 -17.75 22.39
CA LEU A 181 -11.36 -17.12 22.16
C LEU A 181 -12.51 -17.82 22.90
N GLY A 182 -12.22 -18.89 23.65
CA GLY A 182 -13.22 -19.63 24.43
C GLY A 182 -14.36 -20.24 23.62
N THR A 183 -14.24 -20.29 22.28
CA THR A 183 -15.30 -20.73 21.39
C THR A 183 -15.15 -22.23 21.08
N ALA A 184 -16.23 -23.01 21.25
CA ALA A 184 -16.23 -24.47 21.10
C ALA A 184 -15.71 -25.02 19.75
N ARG A 185 -15.70 -24.21 18.67
CA ARG A 185 -15.28 -24.65 17.33
C ARG A 185 -13.83 -24.31 16.97
N SER A 186 -13.22 -23.32 17.61
CA SER A 186 -11.86 -22.88 17.31
C SER A 186 -11.34 -22.01 18.46
N PRO A 187 -10.91 -22.65 19.58
CA PRO A 187 -10.53 -21.92 20.78
C PRO A 187 -9.29 -21.05 20.50
N LEU A 188 -8.30 -21.58 19.81
CA LEU A 188 -7.03 -20.90 19.60
C LEU A 188 -6.94 -20.26 18.22
N ARG A 189 -6.63 -18.95 18.15
CA ARG A 189 -6.33 -18.26 16.90
C ARG A 189 -5.05 -17.44 16.99
N VAL A 190 -4.31 -17.44 15.90
CA VAL A 190 -3.11 -16.63 15.71
C VAL A 190 -3.52 -15.27 15.17
N LEU A 191 -3.26 -14.20 15.92
CA LEU A 191 -3.69 -12.84 15.62
C LEU A 191 -2.51 -11.87 15.65
N HIS A 192 -2.57 -10.86 14.78
CA HIS A 192 -1.62 -9.75 14.78
C HIS A 192 -1.98 -8.74 15.87
N VAL A 193 -0.97 -8.08 16.47
CA VAL A 193 -1.12 -7.09 17.55
C VAL A 193 -2.15 -5.99 17.24
N ASN A 194 -2.23 -5.53 15.98
CA ASN A 194 -3.22 -4.53 15.53
C ASN A 194 -4.69 -4.96 15.69
N ARG A 195 -4.96 -6.25 15.88
CA ARG A 195 -6.31 -6.79 16.13
C ARG A 195 -6.59 -6.99 17.61
N LEU A 196 -5.67 -6.57 18.49
CA LEU A 196 -5.76 -6.73 19.94
C LEU A 196 -5.78 -5.35 20.60
N ARG A 197 -6.57 -5.23 21.66
CA ARG A 197 -6.52 -4.09 22.59
C ARG A 197 -6.39 -4.59 24.03
N PRO A 198 -5.67 -3.87 24.90
CA PRO A 198 -5.62 -4.22 26.31
C PRO A 198 -7.03 -4.19 26.91
N TYR A 199 -7.35 -5.18 27.73
CA TYR A 199 -8.55 -5.16 28.57
C TYR A 199 -8.17 -4.53 29.91
N TYR A 200 -8.90 -3.50 30.33
CA TYR A 200 -8.78 -2.90 31.65
C TYR A 200 -10.01 -3.28 32.47
N ASP A 201 -9.79 -3.81 33.67
CA ASP A 201 -10.90 -4.06 34.58
C ASP A 201 -11.42 -2.73 35.15
N ARG A 202 -12.67 -2.72 35.58
CA ARG A 202 -13.33 -1.51 36.10
C ARG A 202 -12.67 -1.00 37.39
N SER A 203 -12.03 -1.89 38.15
CA SER A 203 -11.17 -1.54 39.28
C SER A 203 -9.85 -0.86 38.87
N ASP A 204 -9.27 -1.30 37.75
CA ASP A 204 -7.96 -0.81 37.27
C ASP A 204 -8.09 0.56 36.59
N LEU A 205 -9.23 0.83 35.95
CA LEU A 205 -9.54 2.14 35.36
C LEU A 205 -9.58 3.26 36.40
N THR A 206 -10.16 2.99 37.58
CA THR A 206 -10.19 3.95 38.70
C THR A 206 -8.77 4.28 39.18
N LEU A 207 -7.87 3.29 39.18
CA LEU A 207 -6.48 3.47 39.56
C LEU A 207 -5.69 4.28 38.51
N LEU A 208 -5.90 4.00 37.21
CA LEU A 208 -5.28 4.75 36.10
C LEU A 208 -5.74 6.21 36.08
N MET A 209 -7.03 6.47 36.30
CA MET A 209 -7.57 7.82 36.38
C MET A 209 -7.10 8.58 37.62
N ALA A 210 -6.89 7.89 38.75
CA ALA A 210 -6.37 8.50 39.98
C ALA A 210 -4.85 8.79 39.90
N THR A 211 -4.10 8.08 39.07
CA THR A 211 -2.67 8.34 38.86
C THR A 211 -2.38 9.48 37.87
N ASP A 212 -3.39 9.96 37.15
CA ASP A 212 -3.28 11.03 36.14
C ASP A 212 -3.62 12.43 36.69
N GLU A 213 -3.84 12.58 38.00
CA GLU A 213 -4.07 13.88 38.65
C GLU A 213 -2.78 14.73 38.81
N GLY A 214 -1.78 14.53 37.96
CA GLY A 214 -0.43 15.08 38.14
C GLY A 214 0.19 15.80 36.94
N GLN A 215 -0.48 15.91 35.80
CA GLN A 215 0.00 16.73 34.67
C GLN A 215 -1.18 17.44 34.00
N GLU A 216 -1.45 18.68 34.41
CA GLU A 216 -2.07 19.68 33.54
C GLU A 216 -1.09 19.92 32.37
N GLU A 217 -1.21 19.15 31.29
CA GLU A 217 -0.74 19.59 29.98
C GLU A 217 -1.86 20.43 29.36
N ASP A 218 -1.53 21.67 29.02
CA ASP A 218 -2.39 22.64 28.35
C ASP A 218 -3.24 21.98 27.25
N SER A 219 -4.52 21.80 27.55
CA SER A 219 -5.50 21.40 26.54
C SER A 219 -5.65 22.54 25.54
N ASP A 220 -5.19 22.34 24.31
CA ASP A 220 -5.54 23.19 23.17
C ASP A 220 -7.07 23.42 23.17
N PRO A 221 -7.54 24.67 23.02
CA PRO A 221 -8.97 24.93 23.04
C PRO A 221 -9.65 24.17 21.89
N LEU A 222 -10.74 23.47 22.24
CA LEU A 222 -11.59 22.76 21.29
C LEU A 222 -11.99 23.69 20.13
N PRO A 223 -11.90 23.23 18.87
CA PRO A 223 -12.31 24.04 17.73
C PRO A 223 -13.82 24.30 17.81
N ASP A 224 -14.17 25.59 17.71
CA ASP A 224 -15.54 26.09 17.79
C ASP A 224 -16.35 25.60 16.57
N LEU A 225 -17.15 24.55 16.78
CA LEU A 225 -17.94 23.86 15.76
C LEU A 225 -19.22 24.62 15.35
N PHE A 226 -19.45 25.83 15.89
CA PHE A 226 -20.65 26.64 15.63
C PHE A 226 -20.38 28.10 15.26
N SER A 227 -19.19 28.41 14.76
CA SER A 227 -18.96 29.66 14.03
C SER A 227 -19.69 29.61 12.68
N SER A 228 -20.87 30.21 12.65
CA SER A 228 -21.69 30.43 11.47
C SER A 228 -20.88 31.07 10.34
N THR A 229 -20.81 30.38 9.21
CA THR A 229 -20.25 30.89 7.96
C THR A 229 -21.20 31.91 7.37
N GLU A 230 -21.03 33.18 7.74
CA GLU A 230 -21.47 34.31 6.94
C GLU A 230 -20.28 35.24 6.76
N GLN A 231 -19.62 35.11 5.61
CA GLN A 231 -18.94 36.23 4.95
C GLN A 231 -18.57 35.83 3.52
N ASP A 232 -19.32 36.40 2.58
CA ASP A 232 -18.95 36.56 1.19
C ASP A 232 -17.54 37.15 1.10
N ALA A 233 -16.59 36.36 0.60
CA ALA A 233 -15.29 36.85 0.18
C ALA A 233 -15.07 36.42 -1.28
N LEU A 234 -15.33 37.35 -2.19
CA LEU A 234 -14.85 37.35 -3.56
C LEU A 234 -13.33 37.11 -3.55
N VAL A 235 -12.87 36.05 -4.20
CA VAL A 235 -11.45 35.74 -4.34
C VAL A 235 -10.87 36.65 -5.42
N GLU A 236 -10.35 37.81 -5.02
CA GLU A 236 -9.39 38.57 -5.83
C GLU A 236 -7.98 38.02 -5.60
N GLY A 237 -7.29 37.65 -6.69
CA GLY A 237 -5.83 37.51 -6.72
C GLY A 237 -5.27 36.10 -6.86
N VAL A 238 -5.53 35.43 -7.99
CA VAL A 238 -4.72 34.27 -8.42
C VAL A 238 -3.48 34.80 -9.16
N VAL A 239 -2.30 34.66 -8.55
CA VAL A 239 -1.03 34.96 -9.24
C VAL A 239 -0.63 33.75 -10.08
N LEU A 240 -0.74 33.89 -11.41
CA LEU A 240 -0.30 32.88 -12.39
C LEU A 240 1.19 33.06 -12.71
N ALA A 241 1.92 31.94 -12.76
CA ALA A 241 3.36 31.90 -13.03
C ALA A 241 3.76 32.60 -14.35
N ASP A 242 4.96 33.18 -14.36
CA ASP A 242 5.49 34.05 -15.43
C ASP A 242 5.84 33.34 -16.75
N CYS A 243 5.61 32.03 -16.84
CA CYS A 243 5.90 31.23 -18.03
C CYS A 243 4.76 31.16 -19.05
N LEU A 244 3.65 31.87 -18.82
CA LEU A 244 2.46 31.87 -19.68
C LEU A 244 2.34 33.16 -20.49
N THR A 245 2.04 33.04 -21.79
CA THR A 245 1.74 34.19 -22.66
C THR A 245 0.37 34.78 -22.34
N ALA A 246 0.16 36.06 -22.68
CA ALA A 246 -1.05 36.82 -22.33
C ALA A 246 -2.35 36.11 -22.75
N GLU A 247 -2.37 35.51 -23.94
CA GLU A 247 -3.53 34.79 -24.48
C GLU A 247 -3.91 33.54 -23.67
N GLN A 248 -2.95 32.91 -22.99
CA GLN A 248 -3.19 31.71 -22.16
C GLN A 248 -3.74 32.06 -20.78
N LYS A 249 -3.49 33.27 -20.29
CA LYS A 249 -4.02 33.74 -19.00
C LYS A 249 -5.51 34.06 -19.08
N ASP A 250 -5.96 34.62 -20.21
CA ASP A 250 -7.38 34.95 -20.43
C ASP A 250 -8.27 33.70 -20.53
N HIS A 251 -7.75 32.58 -21.04
CA HIS A 251 -8.51 31.32 -21.11
C HIS A 251 -8.69 30.64 -19.74
N CYS A 252 -7.89 31.00 -18.73
CA CYS A 252 -7.95 30.42 -17.39
C CYS A 252 -8.90 31.16 -16.44
N LEU A 253 -9.35 32.37 -16.79
CA LEU A 253 -10.19 33.22 -15.93
C LEU A 253 -11.69 33.19 -16.28
N ILE A 254 -12.10 32.31 -17.20
CA ILE A 254 -13.50 32.08 -17.56
C ILE A 254 -13.83 30.59 -17.47
N SER A 255 -13.99 30.06 -16.25
CA SER A 255 -14.90 28.94 -15.94
C SER A 255 -15.24 28.91 -14.46
#